data_AF-A0A5N6W1D7-F1
#
_entry.id   AF-A0A5N6W1D7-F1
#
_cell.length_a   1.000
_cell.length_b   1.000
_cell.length_c   1.000
_cell.angle_alpha   90.00
_cell.angle_beta   90.00
_cell.angle_gamma   90.00
#
_symmetry.space_group_name_H-M   'P 1'
#
loop_
_entity.id
_entity.type
_entity.pdbx_description
1 polymer ?
#
loop_
_entity_poly.entity_id
_entity_poly.type
_entity_poly.pdbx_seq_one_letter_code
_entity_poly.pdbx_strand_id
1 'polypeptide(L)'
;MDSKPEKEIELNIGMLKKTVLTVEKLCPNFQFVVLPTGVKAYGVHLLDIFPFKDSLPLNETHPEISVPYRSQLFYTHQHNLLRGLTDGKNWTYCDVRPDIIIGVVPNNSAHNLAQWVYVSS
;
A
#
# COMPACT_ATOMS: atom_id res chain seq x y z
N MET A 1 -16.43 4.74 -3.06
CA MET A 1 -15.61 5.95 -3.29
C MET A 1 -14.95 5.78 -4.63
N ASP A 2 -15.49 6.44 -5.66
CA ASP A 2 -14.96 6.38 -7.03
C ASP A 2 -13.81 7.38 -7.20
N SER A 3 -12.70 7.18 -6.48
CA SER A 3 -11.47 7.86 -6.84
C SER A 3 -10.89 7.20 -8.08
N LYS A 4 -10.78 7.96 -9.18
CA LYS A 4 -10.04 7.52 -10.36
C LYS A 4 -8.62 7.08 -9.93
N PRO A 5 -8.14 5.90 -10.34
CA PRO A 5 -6.84 5.37 -9.93
C PRO A 5 -5.70 6.38 -10.04
N GLU A 6 -5.70 7.19 -11.10
CA GLU A 6 -4.71 8.25 -11.34
C GLU A 6 -4.58 9.25 -10.19
N LYS A 7 -5.70 9.72 -9.64
CA LYS A 7 -5.71 10.70 -8.54
C LYS A 7 -5.23 10.07 -7.24
N GLU A 8 -5.60 8.81 -7.00
CA GLU A 8 -5.15 8.06 -5.82
C GLU A 8 -3.64 7.80 -5.89
N ILE A 9 -3.13 7.44 -7.07
CA ILE A 9 -1.70 7.29 -7.34
C ILE A 9 -0.98 8.63 -7.10
N GLU A 10 -1.41 9.72 -7.74
CA GLU A 10 -0.78 11.03 -7.60
C GLU A 10 -0.65 11.46 -6.14
N LEU A 11 -1.74 11.38 -5.37
CA LEU A 11 -1.78 11.79 -3.97
C LEU A 11 -0.86 10.92 -3.10
N ASN A 12 -0.98 9.59 -3.18
CA ASN A 12 -0.21 8.68 -2.33
C ASN A 12 1.30 8.76 -2.63
N ILE A 13 1.67 8.87 -3.91
CA ILE A 13 3.07 9.00 -4.32
C ILE A 13 3.63 10.37 -3.94
N GLY A 14 2.85 11.44 -4.13
CA GLY A 14 3.23 12.79 -3.72
C GLY A 14 3.50 12.89 -2.22
N MET A 15 2.64 12.29 -1.39
CA MET A 15 2.83 12.24 0.07
C MET A 15 4.09 11.46 0.44
N LEU A 16 4.23 10.22 -0.05
CA LEU A 16 5.39 9.38 0.28
C LEU A 16 6.71 10.02 -0.14
N LYS A 17 6.78 10.57 -1.36
CA LYS A 17 7.99 11.22 -1.89
C LYS A 17 8.41 12.40 -1.04
N LYS A 18 7.46 13.29 -0.69
CA LYS A 18 7.75 14.46 0.15
C LYS A 18 8.26 14.01 1.52
N THR A 19 7.55 13.09 2.17
CA THR A 19 7.92 12.58 3.51
C THR A 19 9.32 11.99 3.51
N VAL A 20 9.62 11.04 2.60
CA VAL A 20 10.91 10.34 2.58
C VAL A 20 12.06 11.29 2.28
N LEU A 21 11.93 12.15 1.26
CA LEU A 21 13.00 13.10 0.91
C LEU A 21 13.25 14.14 2.02
N THR A 22 12.20 14.57 2.72
CA THR A 22 12.34 15.48 3.85
C THR A 22 13.03 14.80 5.03
N VAL A 23 12.62 13.58 5.39
CA VAL A 23 13.24 12.81 6.47
C VAL A 23 14.70 12.48 6.14
N GLU A 24 14.98 12.00 4.93
CA GLU A 24 16.34 11.71 4.47
C GLU A 24 17.26 12.93 4.59
N LYS A 25 16.77 14.12 4.21
CA LYS A 25 17.55 15.37 4.29
C LYS A 25 17.78 15.83 5.74
N LEU A 26 16.81 15.66 6.63
CA LEU A 26 16.85 16.21 7.99
C LEU A 26 17.46 15.22 9.01
N CYS A 27 17.47 13.92 8.71
CA CYS A 27 17.92 12.88 9.62
C CYS A 27 19.21 12.25 9.10
N PRO A 28 20.40 12.68 9.56
CA PRO A 28 21.69 12.16 9.05
C PRO A 28 21.90 10.66 9.33
N ASN A 29 21.20 10.12 10.34
CA ASN A 29 21.22 8.70 10.70
C ASN A 29 19.95 7.96 10.22
N PHE A 30 19.33 8.40 9.14
CA PHE A 30 18.17 7.71 8.57
C PHE A 30 18.58 6.33 8.04
N GLN A 31 17.83 5.29 8.40
CA GLN A 31 18.21 3.89 8.10
C GLN A 31 17.10 3.08 7.43
N PHE A 32 15.83 3.37 7.75
CA PHE A 32 14.76 2.45 7.39
C PHE A 32 13.39 3.11 7.22
N VAL A 33 12.64 2.66 6.21
CA VAL A 33 11.22 2.99 6.01
C VAL A 33 10.39 1.72 6.10
N VAL A 34 9.31 1.75 6.87
CA VAL A 34 8.25 0.73 6.82
C VAL A 34 7.15 1.27 5.92
N LEU A 35 6.85 0.59 4.82
CA LEU A 35 5.75 0.91 3.92
C LEU A 35 4.55 0.00 4.24
N PRO A 36 3.49 0.48 4.91
CA PRO A 36 2.27 -0.32 5.06
C PRO A 36 1.46 -0.28 3.77
N THR A 37 1.29 -1.43 3.11
CA THR A 37 0.36 -1.59 1.99
C THR A 37 -0.84 -2.47 2.39
N GLY A 38 -0.98 -3.67 1.84
CA GLY A 38 -2.01 -4.63 2.18
C GLY A 38 -2.22 -5.71 1.13
N VAL A 39 -3.07 -6.67 1.47
CA VAL A 39 -3.41 -7.83 0.60
C VAL A 39 -3.98 -7.46 -0.78
N LYS A 40 -4.38 -6.20 -1.03
CA LYS A 40 -4.72 -5.74 -2.39
C LYS A 40 -3.56 -5.91 -3.37
N ALA A 41 -2.32 -5.99 -2.90
CA ALA A 41 -1.15 -6.36 -3.70
C ALA A 41 -1.32 -7.70 -4.45
N TYR A 42 -2.11 -8.62 -3.87
CA TYR A 42 -2.44 -9.92 -4.46
C TYR A 42 -3.75 -9.93 -5.25
N GLY A 43 -4.42 -8.78 -5.38
CA GLY A 43 -5.67 -8.67 -6.14
C GLY A 43 -6.93 -9.13 -5.42
N VAL A 44 -6.92 -9.26 -4.09
CA VAL A 44 -8.12 -9.70 -3.33
C VAL A 44 -9.35 -8.80 -3.54
N HIS A 45 -9.14 -7.53 -3.90
CA HIS A 45 -10.19 -6.56 -4.21
C HIS A 45 -10.90 -6.82 -5.55
N LEU A 46 -10.35 -7.71 -6.38
CA LEU A 46 -10.94 -8.06 -7.67
C LEU A 46 -12.03 -9.15 -7.56
N LEU A 47 -12.27 -9.68 -6.35
CA LEU A 47 -13.36 -10.60 -6.03
C LEU A 47 -13.47 -11.77 -7.02
N ASP A 48 -14.46 -11.75 -7.92
CA ASP A 48 -14.76 -12.83 -8.87
C ASP A 48 -13.60 -13.20 -9.79
N ILE A 49 -12.68 -12.26 -10.04
CA ILE A 49 -11.50 -12.48 -10.88
C ILE A 49 -10.20 -12.51 -10.05
N PHE A 50 -10.29 -12.84 -8.75
CA PHE A 50 -9.13 -12.99 -7.88
C PHE A 50 -8.11 -13.99 -8.48
N PRO A 51 -6.88 -13.55 -8.80
CA PRO A 51 -5.95 -14.35 -9.62
C PRO A 51 -5.38 -15.57 -8.92
N PHE A 52 -5.41 -15.61 -7.58
CA PHE A 52 -4.77 -16.67 -6.79
C PHE A 52 -5.77 -17.52 -6.01
N LYS A 53 -7.03 -17.61 -6.48
CA LYS A 53 -8.09 -18.40 -5.84
C LYS A 53 -7.69 -19.88 -5.62
N ASP A 54 -6.91 -20.44 -6.54
CA ASP A 54 -6.46 -21.84 -6.51
C ASP A 54 -5.03 -21.98 -5.94
N SER A 55 -4.42 -20.88 -5.48
CA SER A 55 -3.03 -20.81 -5.00
C SER A 55 -2.98 -20.10 -3.65
N LEU A 56 -3.61 -20.71 -2.66
CA LEU A 56 -3.59 -20.26 -1.27
C LEU A 56 -2.74 -21.22 -0.41
N PRO A 57 -2.04 -20.75 0.63
CA PRO A 57 -2.04 -19.37 1.15
C PRO A 57 -1.23 -18.38 0.30
N LEU A 58 -1.60 -17.09 0.38
CA LEU A 58 -0.86 -16.01 -0.25
C LEU A 58 0.55 -15.88 0.36
N ASN A 59 1.54 -15.60 -0.49
CA ASN A 59 2.95 -15.47 -0.12
C ASN A 59 3.60 -14.35 -0.94
N GLU A 60 4.59 -13.65 -0.40
CA GLU A 60 5.35 -12.57 -1.04
C GLU A 60 6.05 -12.97 -2.35
N THR A 61 6.30 -14.26 -2.55
CA THR A 61 6.84 -14.83 -3.80
C THR A 61 5.80 -15.07 -4.89
N HIS A 62 4.50 -14.84 -4.62
CA HIS A 62 3.48 -14.89 -5.66
C HIS A 62 3.80 -13.92 -6.79
N PRO A 63 3.47 -14.28 -8.04
CA PRO A 63 3.64 -13.36 -9.16
C PRO A 63 2.78 -12.12 -8.94
N GLU A 64 3.21 -11.01 -9.52
CA GLU A 64 2.44 -9.78 -9.47
C GLU A 64 1.13 -9.95 -10.27
N ILE A 65 0.06 -9.27 -9.83
CA ILE A 65 -1.20 -9.30 -10.58
C ILE A 65 -1.03 -8.71 -11.99
N SER A 66 -1.92 -9.08 -12.91
CA SER A 66 -1.85 -8.64 -14.30
C SER A 66 -2.17 -7.15 -14.48
N VAL A 67 -1.67 -6.58 -15.57
CA VAL A 67 -2.12 -5.28 -16.10
C VAL A 67 -3.53 -5.48 -16.69
N PRO A 68 -4.49 -4.55 -16.46
CA PRO A 68 -4.31 -3.20 -15.92
C PRO A 68 -4.43 -3.05 -14.39
N TYR A 69 -4.86 -4.10 -13.67
CA TYR A 69 -5.13 -4.00 -12.23
C TYR A 69 -3.90 -3.58 -11.44
N ARG A 70 -2.73 -4.12 -11.79
CA ARG A 70 -1.46 -3.74 -11.18
C ARG A 70 -1.11 -2.27 -11.37
N SER A 71 -1.30 -1.73 -12.57
CA SER A 71 -0.90 -0.36 -12.90
C SER A 71 -1.84 0.69 -12.30
N GLN A 72 -3.07 0.29 -11.97
CA GLN A 72 -4.05 1.12 -11.28
C GLN A 72 -3.85 1.12 -9.76
N LEU A 73 -3.12 0.16 -9.20
CA LEU A 73 -2.85 0.10 -7.77
C LEU A 73 -1.67 1.00 -7.40
N PHE A 74 -1.90 1.98 -6.51
CA PHE A 74 -0.85 2.91 -6.08
C PHE A 74 0.31 2.23 -5.35
N TYR A 75 0.13 1.02 -4.78
CA TYR A 75 1.20 0.23 -4.17
C TYR A 75 2.35 -0.05 -5.15
N THR A 76 2.02 -0.36 -6.40
CA THR A 76 3.00 -0.58 -7.47
C THR A 76 3.91 0.64 -7.63
N HIS A 77 3.30 1.83 -7.64
CA HIS A 77 4.00 3.09 -7.81
C HIS A 77 4.80 3.46 -6.56
N GLN A 78 4.32 3.12 -5.35
CA GLN A 78 5.05 3.34 -4.10
C GLN A 78 6.34 2.54 -4.06
N HIS A 79 6.28 1.26 -4.46
CA HIS A 79 7.47 0.42 -4.60
C HIS A 79 8.44 0.96 -5.64
N ASN A 80 7.96 1.39 -6.81
CA ASN A 80 8.82 1.95 -7.84
C ASN A 80 9.53 3.23 -7.35
N LEU A 81 8.80 4.11 -6.64
CA LEU A 81 9.36 5.30 -6.01
C LEU A 81 10.44 4.91 -4.98
N LEU A 82 10.12 4.06 -4.01
CA LEU A 82 11.07 3.71 -2.95
C LEU A 82 12.30 2.98 -3.49
N ARG A 83 12.15 2.05 -4.44
CA ARG A 83 13.30 1.41 -5.12
C ARG A 83 14.24 2.43 -5.74
N GLY A 84 13.69 3.43 -6.42
CA GLY A 84 14.48 4.51 -7.02
C GLY A 84 15.10 5.45 -5.99
N LEU A 85 14.42 5.72 -4.87
CA LEU A 85 14.95 6.57 -3.81
C LEU A 85 16.04 5.88 -2.98
N THR A 86 15.96 4.56 -2.77
CA THR A 86 16.96 3.78 -2.02
C THR A 86 18.20 3.43 -2.82
N ASP A 87 18.18 3.58 -4.15
CA ASP A 87 19.32 3.21 -4.99
C ASP A 87 20.58 4.01 -4.61
N GLY A 88 21.66 3.29 -4.31
CA GLY A 88 22.92 3.88 -3.81
C GLY A 88 22.84 4.56 -2.44
N LYS A 89 21.78 4.35 -1.65
CA LYS A 89 21.62 4.93 -0.31
C LYS A 89 22.00 3.95 0.80
N ASN A 90 22.28 4.52 1.98
CA ASN A 90 22.57 3.76 3.20
C ASN A 90 21.32 3.41 4.03
N TRP A 91 20.13 3.65 3.48
CA TRP A 91 18.86 3.31 4.09
C TRP A 91 18.05 2.43 3.14
N THR A 92 17.17 1.61 3.70
CA THR A 92 16.34 0.67 2.93
C THR A 92 14.88 0.71 3.39
N TYR A 93 14.03 -0.13 2.82
CA TYR A 93 12.64 -0.22 3.23
C TYR A 93 12.13 -1.66 3.20
N CYS A 94 11.07 -1.92 3.95
CA CYS A 94 10.23 -3.10 3.76
C CYS A 94 8.78 -2.71 3.51
N ASP A 95 8.03 -3.66 2.95
CA ASP A 95 6.59 -3.57 2.77
C ASP A 95 5.91 -4.54 3.73
N VAL A 96 4.89 -4.04 4.42
CA VAL A 96 4.05 -4.83 5.33
C VAL A 96 2.66 -4.91 4.71
N ARG A 97 2.21 -6.14 4.44
CA ARG A 97 0.96 -6.43 3.72
C ARG A 97 -0.08 -7.06 4.65
N PRO A 98 -0.70 -6.29 5.56
CA PRO A 98 -1.75 -6.83 6.40
C PRO A 98 -2.97 -7.24 5.55
N ASP A 99 -3.68 -8.25 6.02
CA ASP A 99 -5.06 -8.50 5.63
C ASP A 99 -5.99 -7.53 6.40
N ILE A 100 -7.14 -8.00 6.87
CA ILE A 100 -8.02 -7.21 7.74
C ILE A 100 -7.30 -6.87 9.05
N ILE A 101 -7.18 -5.56 9.32
CA ILE A 101 -6.65 -5.06 10.59
C ILE A 101 -7.81 -4.98 11.60
N ILE A 102 -7.73 -5.77 12.67
CA ILE A 102 -8.67 -5.70 13.79
C ILE A 102 -8.16 -4.68 14.81
N GLY A 103 -8.88 -3.56 14.94
CA GLY A 103 -8.50 -2.48 15.86
C GLY A 103 -9.49 -1.32 15.87
N VAL A 104 -9.18 -0.28 16.67
CA VAL A 104 -10.00 0.92 16.80
C VAL A 104 -9.18 2.13 16.38
N VAL A 105 -9.72 2.94 15.46
CA VAL A 105 -9.22 4.27 15.14
C VAL A 105 -10.33 5.27 15.46
N PRO A 106 -10.11 6.25 16.35
CA PRO A 106 -11.15 7.19 16.78
C PRO A 106 -11.53 8.20 15.69
N ASN A 107 -10.70 8.33 14.65
CA ASN A 107 -10.97 9.18 13.51
C ASN A 107 -11.81 8.45 12.46
N ASN A 108 -12.79 9.16 11.89
CA ASN A 108 -13.65 8.65 10.82
C ASN A 108 -12.81 8.30 9.58
N SER A 109 -12.91 7.05 9.12
CA SER A 109 -12.25 6.58 7.90
C SER A 109 -13.15 5.61 7.15
N ALA A 110 -13.24 5.77 5.82
CA ALA A 110 -13.96 4.85 4.95
C ALA A 110 -13.41 3.41 4.98
N HIS A 111 -12.18 3.23 5.50
CA HIS A 111 -11.53 1.94 5.66
C HIS A 111 -11.75 1.29 7.04
N ASN A 112 -12.49 1.92 7.94
CA ASN A 112 -12.83 1.37 9.25
C ASN A 112 -14.18 0.64 9.20
N LEU A 113 -14.14 -0.70 9.10
CA LEU A 113 -15.35 -1.51 9.04
C LEU A 113 -16.17 -1.45 10.34
N ALA A 114 -15.51 -1.41 11.51
CA ALA A 114 -16.21 -1.37 12.80
C ALA A 114 -17.09 -0.12 12.94
N GLN A 115 -16.66 0.98 12.33
CA GLN A 115 -17.47 2.20 12.29
C GLN A 115 -18.76 2.02 11.47
N TRP A 116 -18.71 1.34 10.32
CA TRP A 116 -19.90 1.08 9.52
C TRP A 116 -20.95 0.26 10.28
N VAL A 117 -20.50 -0.71 11.08
CA VAL A 117 -21.39 -1.51 11.94
C VAL A 117 -21.99 -0.67 13.07
N TYR A 118 -21.19 0.21 13.70
CA TYR A 118 -21.67 1.08 14.79
C TYR A 118 -22.72 2.12 14.34
N VAL A 119 -22.57 2.69 13.14
CA VAL A 119 -23.50 3.74 12.64
C VAL A 119 -24.79 3.15 12.07
N SER A 120 -24.85 1.84 11.83
CA SER A 120 -26.03 1.14 11.31
C SER A 120 -26.86 0.42 12.38
N SER A 121 -26.43 0.45 13.65
CA SER A 121 -27.13 -0.05 14.83
C SER A 121 -27.79 1.08 15.62
#